data_AF-A0A419ZX69-F1
#
_entry.id   AF-A0A419ZX69-F1
#
_cell.length_a   1.000
_cell.length_b   1.000
_cell.length_c   1.000
_cell.angle_alpha   90.00
_cell.angle_beta   90.00
_cell.angle_gamma   90.00
#
_symmetry.space_group_name_H-M   'P 1'
#
loop_
_entity.id
_entity.type
_entity.pdbx_description
1 polymer ?
#
loop_
_entity_poly.entity_id
_entity_poly.type
_entity_poly.pdbx_seq_one_letter_code
_entity_poly.pdbx_strand_id
1 'polypeptide(L)'
;MSTKLELIEGAYEELGLAGYVFDLSPDEITTALKRCDRMGTQWDARGIRIGYNIPPSADASSTNDDAGIPDWSEQAFITNLALRLAPTIGKQVSLDTRIAARDGYKTLLMGNYEIPQMQMPRQMPIGMGNRRNTKNQQFFAPVDRVTTTNDALLEPSGDPWPDSN
;
A
#
# COMPACT_ATOMS: atom_id res chain seq x y z
N MET A 1 11.25 4.52 12.09
CA MET A 1 11.38 4.43 10.62
C MET A 1 12.49 3.43 10.35
N SER A 2 12.13 2.31 9.74
CA SER A 2 13.00 1.16 9.50
C SER A 2 13.85 1.38 8.25
N THR A 3 15.13 1.01 8.31
CA THR A 3 15.99 1.05 7.13
C THR A 3 15.68 -0.11 6.16
N LYS A 4 16.04 0.03 4.88
CA LYS A 4 15.89 -1.06 3.91
C LYS A 4 16.71 -2.30 4.30
N LEU A 5 17.86 -2.12 4.95
CA LEU A 5 18.69 -3.19 5.49
C LEU A 5 17.94 -4.01 6.54
N GLU A 6 17.35 -3.34 7.53
CA GLU A 6 16.61 -3.98 8.63
C GLU A 6 15.46 -4.86 8.10
N LEU A 7 14.74 -4.41 7.06
CA LEU A 7 13.69 -5.19 6.42
C LEU A 7 14.21 -6.45 5.73
N ILE A 8 15.40 -6.37 5.12
CA ILE A 8 16.04 -7.49 4.45
C ILE A 8 16.55 -8.49 5.49
N GLU A 9 17.23 -8.01 6.54
CA GLU A 9 17.72 -8.84 7.64
C GLU A 9 16.56 -9.58 8.32
N GLY A 10 15.49 -8.87 8.70
CA GLY A 10 14.29 -9.50 9.28
C GLY A 10 13.64 -10.54 8.35
N ALA A 11 13.68 -10.32 7.03
CA ALA A 11 13.15 -11.30 6.08
C ALA A 11 14.00 -12.57 6.00
N TYR A 12 15.32 -12.46 6.15
CA TYR A 12 16.20 -13.62 6.26
C TYR A 12 16.06 -14.33 7.61
N GLU A 13 15.86 -13.59 8.71
CA GLU A 13 15.60 -14.17 10.04
C GLU A 13 14.35 -15.06 10.03
N GLU A 14 13.25 -14.61 9.41
CA GLU A 14 12.01 -15.38 9.23
C GLU A 14 12.21 -16.69 8.44
N LEU A 15 13.23 -16.77 7.58
CA LEU A 15 13.60 -17.99 6.85
C LEU A 15 14.40 -18.99 7.69
N GLY A 16 14.51 -18.77 9.00
CA GLY A 16 15.25 -19.63 9.92
C GLY A 16 16.76 -19.57 9.69
N LEU A 17 17.25 -18.47 9.10
CA LEU A 17 18.67 -18.19 8.90
C LEU A 17 19.24 -17.35 10.06
N ALA A 18 18.77 -17.59 11.30
CA ALA A 18 19.28 -16.88 12.49
C ALA A 18 20.81 -16.98 12.67
N GLY A 19 21.48 -17.93 12.01
CA GLY A 19 22.95 -18.03 11.95
C GLY A 19 23.61 -17.66 10.60
N TYR A 20 22.84 -17.31 9.56
CA TYR A 20 23.35 -17.03 8.19
C TYR A 20 23.21 -15.55 7.79
N VAL A 21 22.54 -14.72 8.58
CA VAL A 21 22.57 -13.25 8.40
C VAL A 21 24.03 -12.75 8.38
N PHE A 22 24.92 -13.41 9.12
CA PHE A 22 26.35 -13.09 9.19
C PHE A 22 27.20 -13.59 8.01
N ASP A 23 26.67 -14.44 7.14
CA ASP A 23 27.43 -15.01 5.99
C ASP A 23 26.79 -14.68 4.64
N LEU A 24 25.85 -13.72 4.65
CA LEU A 24 25.19 -13.26 3.42
C LEU A 24 26.20 -12.48 2.58
N SER A 25 26.39 -12.92 1.33
CA SER A 25 27.32 -12.25 0.43
C SER A 25 26.80 -10.85 0.05
N PRO A 26 27.68 -9.87 -0.21
CA PRO A 26 27.25 -8.55 -0.67
C PRO A 26 26.35 -8.60 -1.91
N ASP A 27 26.58 -9.57 -2.81
CA ASP A 27 25.78 -9.76 -4.02
C ASP A 27 24.34 -10.22 -3.69
N GLU A 28 24.17 -11.09 -2.69
CA GLU A 28 22.85 -11.52 -2.22
C GLU A 28 22.07 -10.37 -1.56
N ILE A 29 22.75 -9.48 -0.82
CA ILE A 29 22.14 -8.27 -0.25
C ILE A 29 21.63 -7.36 -1.39
N THR A 30 22.44 -7.10 -2.41
CA THR A 30 21.99 -6.25 -3.54
C THR A 30 20.84 -6.89 -4.33
N THR A 31 20.85 -8.21 -4.48
CA THR A 31 19.76 -8.95 -5.11
C THR A 31 18.48 -8.90 -4.27
N ALA A 32 18.60 -9.02 -2.95
CA ALA A 32 17.48 -8.89 -2.01
C ALA A 32 16.91 -7.46 -2.03
N LEU A 33 17.77 -6.44 -2.05
CA LEU A 33 17.37 -5.03 -2.18
C LEU A 33 16.57 -4.80 -3.46
N LYS A 34 17.05 -5.29 -4.62
CA LYS A 34 16.32 -5.21 -5.89
C LYS A 34 14.95 -5.91 -5.83
N ARG A 35 14.82 -7.01 -5.08
CA ARG A 35 13.54 -7.71 -4.88
C ARG A 35 12.62 -6.97 -3.92
N CYS A 36 13.18 -6.33 -2.89
CA CYS A 36 12.48 -5.44 -1.96
C CYS A 36 11.87 -4.26 -2.72
N ASP A 37 12.65 -3.54 -3.53
CA ASP A 37 12.16 -2.42 -4.35
C ASP A 37 11.09 -2.87 -5.36
N ARG A 38 11.28 -4.03 -6.01
CA ARG A 38 10.27 -4.63 -6.90
C ARG A 38 8.97 -5.00 -6.17
N MET A 39 9.05 -5.38 -4.90
CA MET A 39 7.86 -5.66 -4.10
C MET A 39 7.13 -4.36 -3.75
N GLY A 40 7.86 -3.33 -3.29
CA GLY A 40 7.29 -2.01 -2.99
C GLY A 40 6.57 -1.42 -4.20
N THR A 41 7.25 -1.38 -5.36
CA THR A 41 6.66 -0.92 -6.63
C THR A 41 5.47 -1.75 -7.10
N GLN A 42 5.47 -3.06 -6.89
CA GLN A 42 4.32 -3.91 -7.23
C GLN A 42 3.12 -3.65 -6.34
N TRP A 43 3.33 -3.41 -5.05
CA TRP A 43 2.25 -3.09 -4.11
C TRP A 43 1.65 -1.73 -4.42
N ASP A 44 2.50 -0.77 -4.74
CA ASP A 44 2.13 0.56 -5.21
C ASP A 44 1.25 0.49 -6.48
N ALA A 45 1.66 -0.29 -7.48
CA ALA A 45 0.89 -0.53 -8.70
C ALA A 45 -0.45 -1.25 -8.48
N ARG A 46 -0.61 -1.96 -7.35
CA ARG A 46 -1.88 -2.59 -6.93
C ARG A 46 -2.77 -1.66 -6.10
N GLY A 47 -2.34 -0.43 -5.84
CA GLY A 47 -3.04 0.53 -5.00
C GLY A 47 -2.81 0.34 -3.50
N ILE A 48 -1.83 -0.47 -3.09
CA ILE A 48 -1.44 -0.64 -1.68
C ILE A 48 -0.36 0.41 -1.38
N ARG A 49 -0.81 1.62 -1.03
CA ARG A 49 0.06 2.80 -0.84
C ARG A 49 0.55 2.91 0.60
N ILE A 50 1.58 2.16 0.95
CA ILE A 50 2.18 2.17 2.30
C ILE A 50 3.21 3.29 2.52
N GLY A 51 3.49 4.14 1.54
CA GLY A 51 4.52 5.20 1.66
C GLY A 51 5.95 4.75 1.43
N TYR A 52 6.16 3.56 0.84
CA TYR A 52 7.50 3.05 0.52
C TYR A 52 8.29 4.02 -0.37
N ASN A 53 9.53 4.31 0.00
CA ASN A 53 10.41 5.17 -0.77
C ASN A 53 10.94 4.45 -2.02
N ILE A 54 10.21 4.58 -3.12
CA ILE A 54 10.56 3.98 -4.41
C ILE A 54 11.74 4.74 -5.02
N PRO A 55 12.88 4.07 -5.28
CA PRO A 55 14.01 4.72 -5.91
C PRO A 55 13.68 5.05 -7.38
N PRO A 56 14.20 6.17 -7.92
CA PRO A 56 13.94 6.59 -9.30
C PRO A 56 14.54 5.63 -10.34
N SER A 57 15.53 4.82 -9.94
CA SER A 57 16.13 3.78 -10.78
C SER A 57 16.57 2.59 -9.92
N ALA A 58 16.69 1.41 -10.53
CA ALA A 58 17.02 0.17 -9.82
C ALA A 58 18.44 0.14 -9.21
N ASP A 59 19.35 1.01 -9.69
CA ASP A 59 20.73 1.09 -9.23
C ASP A 59 20.98 2.28 -8.28
N ALA A 60 19.98 3.15 -8.08
CA ALA A 60 20.05 4.26 -7.13
C ALA A 60 19.64 3.88 -5.69
N SER A 61 19.17 2.65 -5.50
CA SER A 61 18.75 2.14 -4.19
C SER A 61 19.96 1.80 -3.33
N SER A 62 20.02 2.34 -2.11
CA SER A 62 21.03 1.99 -1.12
C SER A 62 20.41 1.23 0.05
N THR A 63 21.18 0.31 0.61
CA THR A 63 20.78 -0.54 1.74
C THR A 63 20.52 0.27 3.02
N ASN A 64 21.21 1.39 3.18
CA ASN A 64 21.07 2.28 4.36
C ASN A 64 19.97 3.33 4.19
N ASP A 65 19.27 3.35 3.05
CA ASP A 65 18.18 4.29 2.84
C ASP A 65 16.99 3.94 3.74
N ASP A 66 16.27 4.96 4.17
CA ASP A 66 15.00 4.78 4.86
C ASP A 66 13.97 4.16 3.91
N ALA A 67 13.25 3.14 4.40
CA ALA A 67 12.21 2.49 3.62
C ALA A 67 10.93 3.33 3.51
N GLY A 68 10.71 4.28 4.43
CA GLY A 68 9.51 5.14 4.45
C GLY A 68 8.22 4.40 4.85
N ILE A 69 8.34 3.16 5.33
CA ILE A 69 7.21 2.30 5.71
C ILE A 69 6.77 2.64 7.15
N PRO A 70 5.46 2.71 7.45
CA PRO A 70 4.98 2.88 8.82
C PRO A 70 5.03 1.57 9.61
N ASP A 71 5.29 1.68 10.93
CA ASP A 71 5.53 0.55 11.85
C ASP A 71 4.46 -0.57 11.78
N TRP A 72 3.19 -0.21 11.58
CA TRP A 72 2.10 -1.19 11.50
C TRP A 72 2.16 -2.10 10.26
N SER A 73 2.88 -1.68 9.22
CA SER A 73 3.04 -2.41 7.96
C SER A 73 4.37 -3.14 7.83
N GLU A 74 5.29 -2.90 8.76
CA GLU A 74 6.65 -3.46 8.76
C GLU A 74 6.65 -4.99 8.78
N GLN A 75 5.98 -5.60 9.75
CA GLN A 75 5.90 -7.07 9.85
C GLN A 75 5.28 -7.72 8.61
N ALA A 76 4.26 -7.08 8.02
CA ALA A 76 3.63 -7.56 6.80
C ALA A 76 4.59 -7.50 5.61
N PHE A 77 5.44 -6.46 5.56
CA PHE A 77 6.46 -6.32 4.53
C PHE A 77 7.54 -7.39 4.67
N ILE A 78 8.09 -7.58 5.87
CA ILE A 78 9.15 -8.56 6.18
C ILE A 78 8.72 -9.98 5.78
N THR A 79 7.57 -10.42 6.27
CA THR A 79 7.07 -11.79 6.04
C THR A 79 6.75 -12.07 4.55
N ASN A 80 6.25 -11.07 3.82
CA ASN A 80 6.03 -11.19 2.38
C ASN A 80 7.32 -11.14 1.56
N LEU A 81 8.33 -10.39 2.02
CA LEU A 81 9.67 -10.40 1.41
C LEU A 81 10.33 -11.76 1.58
N ALA A 82 10.25 -12.35 2.78
CA ALA A 82 10.75 -13.70 3.07
C ALA A 82 10.18 -14.75 2.10
N LEU A 83 8.86 -14.72 1.83
CA LEU A 83 8.22 -15.61 0.84
C LEU A 83 8.78 -15.45 -0.58
N ARG A 84 9.24 -14.26 -0.97
CA ARG A 84 9.83 -14.01 -2.30
C ARG A 84 11.30 -14.40 -2.40
N LEU A 85 12.02 -14.38 -1.27
CA LEU A 85 13.43 -14.76 -1.18
C LEU A 85 13.60 -16.27 -0.98
N ALA A 86 12.65 -16.96 -0.35
CA ALA A 86 12.75 -18.40 -0.11
C ALA A 86 13.07 -19.25 -1.36
N PRO A 87 12.46 -19.00 -2.54
CA PRO A 87 12.75 -19.78 -3.74
C PRO A 87 14.18 -19.59 -4.27
N THR A 88 14.81 -18.43 -4.04
CA THR A 88 16.20 -18.21 -4.51
C THR A 88 17.21 -18.97 -3.71
N ILE A 89 16.91 -19.26 -2.45
CA ILE A 89 17.77 -20.01 -1.52
C ILE A 89 17.43 -21.51 -1.57
N GLY A 90 16.33 -21.89 -2.24
CA GLY A 90 15.85 -23.27 -2.28
C GLY A 90 15.27 -23.77 -0.95
N LYS A 91 14.95 -22.86 -0.02
CA LYS A 91 14.35 -23.20 1.28
C LYS A 91 12.83 -23.08 1.25
N GLN A 92 12.17 -23.91 2.05
CA GLN A 92 10.72 -23.81 2.27
C GLN A 92 10.44 -22.89 3.45
N VAL A 93 9.50 -21.97 3.29
CA VAL A 93 9.04 -21.09 4.37
C VAL A 93 8.12 -21.85 5.30
N SER A 94 8.27 -21.60 6.61
CA SER A 94 7.37 -22.11 7.65
C SER A 94 5.90 -21.82 7.34
N LEU A 95 5.02 -22.71 7.78
CA LEU A 95 3.58 -22.54 7.61
C LEU A 95 3.08 -21.29 8.36
N ASP A 96 3.59 -21.05 9.56
CA ASP A 96 3.18 -19.92 10.40
C ASP A 96 3.54 -18.58 9.76
N THR A 97 4.77 -18.44 9.23
CA THR A 97 5.19 -17.25 8.48
C THR A 97 4.32 -17.02 7.24
N ARG A 98 3.87 -18.09 6.56
CA ARG A 98 2.96 -17.96 5.40
C ARG A 98 1.57 -17.46 5.81
N ILE A 99 1.07 -17.92 6.95
CA ILE A 99 -0.19 -17.44 7.54
C ILE A 99 -0.06 -15.97 7.94
N ALA A 100 1.03 -15.61 8.64
CA ALA A 100 1.34 -14.25 9.04
C ALA A 100 1.46 -13.31 7.84
N ALA A 101 2.16 -13.73 6.77
CA ALA A 101 2.29 -12.94 5.54
C ALA A 101 0.94 -12.69 4.86
N ARG A 102 0.07 -13.70 4.82
CA ARG A 102 -1.28 -13.58 4.26
C ARG A 102 -2.14 -12.63 5.08
N ASP A 103 -2.12 -12.79 6.41
CA ASP A 103 -2.98 -12.01 7.28
C ASP A 103 -2.47 -10.56 7.38
N GLY A 104 -1.15 -10.35 7.40
CA GLY A 104 -0.52 -9.05 7.23
C GLY A 104 -0.87 -8.40 5.89
N TYR A 105 -0.84 -9.13 4.78
CA TYR A 105 -1.27 -8.57 3.49
C TYR A 105 -2.73 -8.11 3.50
N LYS A 106 -3.62 -8.83 4.20
CA LYS A 106 -5.01 -8.40 4.38
C LYS A 106 -5.13 -7.16 5.25
N THR A 107 -4.33 -7.02 6.32
CA THR A 107 -4.36 -5.80 7.13
C THR A 107 -3.88 -4.59 6.34
N LEU A 108 -2.88 -4.75 5.46
CA LEU A 108 -2.47 -3.69 4.53
C LEU A 108 -3.62 -3.27 3.60
N LEU A 109 -4.37 -4.23 3.06
CA LEU A 109 -5.53 -3.93 2.21
C LEU A 109 -6.62 -3.18 2.97
N MET A 110 -6.96 -3.63 4.19
CA MET A 110 -7.98 -2.99 5.01
C MET A 110 -7.55 -1.60 5.49
N GLY A 111 -6.29 -1.43 5.88
CA GLY A 111 -5.74 -0.15 6.37
C GLY A 111 -5.61 0.91 5.28
N ASN A 112 -5.41 0.51 4.02
CA ASN A 112 -5.28 1.43 2.89
C ASN A 112 -6.61 1.70 2.15
N TYR A 113 -7.70 1.04 2.53
CA TYR A 113 -8.98 1.18 1.82
C TYR A 113 -9.94 2.10 2.57
N GLU A 114 -10.34 3.18 1.93
CA GLU A 114 -11.47 4.00 2.35
C GLU A 114 -12.69 3.58 1.56
N ILE A 115 -13.76 3.14 2.25
CA ILE A 115 -15.06 2.90 1.59
C ILE A 115 -15.69 4.28 1.36
N PRO A 116 -15.78 4.77 0.10
CA PRO A 116 -16.49 6.02 -0.15
C PRO A 116 -17.96 5.82 0.21
N GLN A 117 -18.53 6.79 0.92
CA GLN A 117 -19.98 6.77 1.16
C GLN A 117 -20.71 7.00 -0.16
N MET A 118 -21.69 6.14 -0.45
CA MET A 118 -22.54 6.32 -1.62
C MET A 118 -23.25 7.66 -1.51
N GLN A 119 -23.14 8.48 -2.57
CA GLN A 119 -23.90 9.72 -2.64
C GLN A 119 -25.39 9.41 -2.76
N MET A 120 -26.20 10.24 -2.08
CA MET A 120 -27.65 10.14 -2.20
C MET A 120 -28.06 10.41 -3.65
N PRO A 121 -28.97 9.62 -4.23
CA PRO A 121 -29.36 9.77 -5.62
C PRO A 121 -30.11 11.10 -5.81
N ARG A 122 -29.96 11.71 -6.99
CA ARG A 122 -30.57 13.01 -7.34
C ARG A 122 -32.10 13.04 -7.24
N GLN A 123 -32.75 11.89 -7.18
CA GLN A 123 -34.20 11.75 -7.06
C GLN A 123 -34.67 11.58 -5.61
N MET A 124 -33.76 11.47 -4.64
CA MET A 124 -34.12 11.32 -3.23
C MET A 124 -34.58 12.68 -2.66
N PRO A 125 -35.81 12.79 -2.14
CA PRO A 125 -36.27 14.02 -1.50
C PRO A 125 -35.44 14.32 -0.25
N ILE A 126 -35.14 15.59 -0.01
CA ILE A 126 -34.34 16.04 1.16
C ILE A 126 -35.09 15.84 2.49
N GLY A 127 -36.43 15.78 2.43
CA GLY A 127 -37.29 15.66 3.59
C GLY A 127 -37.46 16.98 4.36
N MET A 128 -38.62 17.15 5.00
CA MET A 128 -38.97 18.40 5.72
C MET A 128 -38.20 18.59 7.04
N GLY A 129 -37.45 17.58 7.49
CA GLY A 129 -36.60 17.65 8.68
C GLY A 129 -35.28 18.39 8.45
N ASN A 130 -34.82 18.53 7.20
CA ASN A 130 -33.56 19.19 6.89
C ASN A 130 -33.77 20.69 6.67
N ARG A 131 -33.34 21.52 7.64
CA ARG A 131 -33.66 22.96 7.68
C ARG A 131 -32.51 23.88 7.23
N ARG A 132 -31.33 23.33 6.95
CA ARG A 132 -30.12 24.10 6.62
C ARG A 132 -29.82 23.94 5.13
N ASN A 133 -29.69 25.06 4.40
CA ASN A 133 -29.44 25.12 2.95
C ASN A 133 -30.51 24.48 2.03
N THR A 134 -31.74 24.25 2.54
CA THR A 134 -32.84 23.60 1.79
C THR A 134 -33.79 24.56 1.08
N LYS A 135 -33.60 25.88 1.19
CA LYS A 135 -34.62 26.88 0.77
C LYS A 135 -35.08 26.73 -0.69
N ASN A 136 -34.18 26.30 -1.59
CA ASN A 136 -34.46 26.15 -3.02
C ASN A 136 -34.19 24.72 -3.54
N GLN A 137 -34.04 23.72 -2.66
CA GLN A 137 -33.70 22.34 -3.05
C GLN A 137 -34.75 21.36 -2.53
N GLN A 138 -35.47 20.70 -3.45
CA GLN A 138 -36.41 19.61 -3.11
C GLN A 138 -35.71 18.25 -2.99
N PHE A 139 -34.64 18.05 -3.77
CA PHE A 139 -33.89 16.80 -3.86
C PHE A 139 -32.40 17.02 -3.60
N PHE A 140 -31.70 15.98 -3.14
CA PHE A 140 -30.26 16.06 -2.90
C PHE A 140 -29.50 16.43 -4.18
N ALA A 141 -28.64 17.45 -4.08
CA ALA A 141 -27.75 17.83 -5.18
C ALA A 141 -26.57 16.84 -5.26
N PRO A 142 -26.15 16.42 -6.47
CA PRO A 142 -24.91 15.68 -6.61
C PRO A 142 -23.75 16.58 -6.14
N VAL A 143 -22.86 16.03 -5.32
CA VAL A 143 -21.65 16.73 -4.88
C VAL A 143 -20.48 16.21 -5.69
N ASP A 144 -19.76 17.10 -6.37
CA ASP A 144 -18.70 16.71 -7.30
C ASP A 144 -17.36 16.44 -6.60
N ARG A 145 -17.39 15.53 -5.62
CA ARG A 145 -16.22 15.19 -4.80
C ARG A 145 -16.24 13.71 -4.45
N VAL A 146 -15.57 12.91 -5.27
CA VAL A 146 -14.90 11.71 -4.78
C VAL A 146 -13.49 12.14 -4.42
N THR A 147 -13.30 12.60 -3.18
CA THR A 147 -11.96 12.82 -2.63
C THR A 147 -11.39 11.46 -2.24
N THR A 148 -10.46 10.92 -3.02
CA THR A 148 -9.49 9.94 -2.54
C THR A 148 -8.49 10.71 -1.68
N THR A 149 -8.45 10.45 -0.38
CA THR A 149 -7.64 11.23 0.58
C THR A 149 -6.14 11.27 0.25
N ASN A 150 -5.62 10.27 -0.48
CA ASN A 150 -4.18 10.11 -0.76
C ASN A 150 -3.75 10.33 -2.22
N ASP A 151 -4.67 10.67 -3.13
CA ASP A 151 -4.36 10.99 -4.53
C ASP A 151 -4.87 12.39 -4.87
N ALA A 152 -4.33 12.97 -5.96
CA ALA A 152 -4.94 14.14 -6.59
C ALA A 152 -6.45 13.89 -6.80
N LEU A 153 -7.22 14.97 -6.97
CA LEU A 153 -8.64 14.88 -7.34
C LEU A 153 -8.78 13.81 -8.42
N LEU A 154 -9.60 12.78 -8.17
CA LEU A 154 -10.11 11.95 -9.25
C LEU A 154 -10.96 12.89 -10.09
N GLU A 155 -10.32 13.58 -11.03
CA GLU A 155 -11.04 14.24 -12.11
C GLU A 155 -11.88 13.15 -12.75
N PRO A 156 -13.21 13.30 -12.77
CA PRO A 156 -14.03 12.40 -13.55
C PRO A 156 -13.49 12.47 -14.98
N SER A 157 -12.77 11.42 -15.40
CA SER A 157 -12.24 11.35 -16.76
C SER A 157 -13.43 11.39 -17.70
N GLY A 158 -13.67 12.56 -18.26
CA GLY A 158 -14.92 12.91 -18.92
C GLY A 158 -15.48 14.18 -18.31
N ASP A 159 -14.95 15.30 -18.77
CA ASP A 159 -15.62 16.60 -18.76
C ASP A 159 -17.13 16.36 -18.97
N PRO A 160 -18.00 16.55 -17.95
CA PRO A 160 -19.33 16.00 -18.06
C PRO A 160 -20.07 16.59 -19.26
N TRP A 161 -19.95 17.90 -19.53
CA TRP A 161 -20.60 18.58 -20.66
C TRP A 161 -19.94 19.96 -20.93
N PRO A 162 -19.61 20.34 -22.18
CA PRO A 162 -19.02 21.65 -22.54
C PRO A 162 -20.02 22.82 -22.55
N ASP A 163 -21.13 22.72 -21.82
CA ASP A 163 -22.24 23.66 -21.93
C ASP A 163 -23.07 23.69 -20.63
N SER A 164 -22.55 24.38 -19.61
CA SER A 164 -23.36 24.91 -18.52
C SER A 164 -22.98 26.37 -18.24
N ASN A 165 -23.77 27.30 -18.79
CA ASN A 165 -24.04 28.60 -18.20
C ASN A 165 -24.95 28.43 -16.98
#